data_AF-A0A959L2X3-F1
#
_entry.id   AF-A0A959L2X3-F1
#
_cell.length_a   1.000
_cell.length_b   1.000
_cell.length_c   1.000
_cell.angle_alpha   90.00
_cell.angle_beta   90.00
_cell.angle_gamma   90.00
#
_symmetry.space_group_name_H-M   'P 1'
#
loop_
_entity.id
_entity.type
_entity.pdbx_description
1 polymer ?
#
loop_
_entity_poly.entity_id
_entity_poly.type
_entity_poly.pdbx_seq_one_letter_code
_entity_poly.pdbx_strand_id
1 'polypeptide(L)'
;MPSVVLYNEERPEIKISVTMRIRTDGSLEVSGLDLGSLVLELQGKSDYEYFLLVHAEHKQSLISKLQNEYPEIKTDADLLEWFSRHYNGNNAFSAICALMKRMDVVHDVSFW
;
A
#
# COMPACT_ATOMS: atom_id res chain seq x y z
N MET A 1 -6.83 -12.55 6.80
CA MET A 1 -5.58 -12.16 6.10
C MET A 1 -4.91 -11.10 6.94
N PRO A 2 -3.60 -11.19 7.23
CA PRO A 2 -2.87 -10.14 7.93
C PRO A 2 -2.97 -8.81 7.17
N SER A 3 -3.26 -7.72 7.88
CA SER A 3 -3.38 -6.39 7.28
C SER A 3 -3.04 -5.29 8.26
N VAL A 4 -2.64 -4.13 7.74
CA VAL A 4 -2.40 -2.91 8.52
C VAL A 4 -2.99 -1.71 7.81
N VAL A 5 -3.47 -0.74 8.59
CA VAL A 5 -3.85 0.58 8.08
C VAL A 5 -2.58 1.41 7.99
N LEU A 6 -2.28 1.90 6.79
CA LEU A 6 -1.16 2.80 6.55
C LEU A 6 -1.61 4.23 6.80
N TYR A 7 -2.75 4.63 6.25
CA TYR A 7 -3.28 5.97 6.44
C TYR A 7 -4.80 5.93 6.51
N ASN A 8 -5.36 6.77 7.38
CA ASN A 8 -6.80 6.98 7.44
C ASN A 8 -7.08 8.43 7.80
N GLU A 9 -7.91 9.09 7.00
CA GLU A 9 -8.37 10.45 7.22
C GLU A 9 -9.88 10.50 7.02
N GLU A 10 -10.58 11.20 7.90
CA GLU A 10 -12.02 11.39 7.80
C GLU A 10 -12.35 12.84 8.16
N ARG A 11 -12.84 13.57 7.15
CA ARG A 11 -13.32 14.95 7.22
C ARG A 11 -14.70 15.03 6.55
N PRO A 12 -15.49 16.08 6.80
CA PRO A 12 -16.82 16.22 6.20
C PRO A 12 -16.86 16.06 4.67
N GLU A 13 -15.83 16.53 3.98
CA GLU A 13 -15.73 16.57 2.52
C GLU A 13 -15.00 15.39 1.90
N ILE A 14 -14.21 14.64 2.69
CA ILE A 14 -13.36 13.56 2.19
C ILE A 14 -13.08 12.49 3.24
N LYS A 15 -13.07 11.24 2.79
CA LYS A 15 -12.57 10.08 3.53
C LYS A 15 -11.49 9.40 2.69
N ILE A 16 -10.33 9.18 3.29
CA ILE A 16 -9.18 8.51 2.67
C ILE A 16 -8.84 7.31 3.53
N SER A 17 -8.68 6.14 2.92
CA SER A 17 -8.16 4.95 3.59
C SER A 17 -7.10 4.33 2.71
N VAL A 18 -5.93 4.03 3.27
CA VAL A 18 -4.87 3.25 2.63
C VAL A 18 -4.53 2.09 3.54
N THR A 19 -4.62 0.88 2.99
CA THR A 19 -4.40 -0.36 3.71
C THR A 19 -3.41 -1.22 2.96
N MET A 20 -2.63 -2.00 3.71
CA MET A 20 -1.73 -3.00 3.16
C MET A 20 -2.08 -4.37 3.74
N ARG A 21 -2.06 -5.41 2.91
CA ARG A 21 -2.41 -6.77 3.32
C ARG A 21 -1.61 -7.83 2.59
N ILE A 22 -1.45 -8.97 3.24
CA ILE A 22 -0.97 -10.20 2.61
C ILE A 22 -2.19 -11.02 2.19
N ARG A 23 -2.33 -11.24 0.88
CA ARG A 23 -3.41 -12.01 0.27
C ARG A 23 -3.23 -13.50 0.55
N THR A 24 -4.29 -14.29 0.37
CA THR A 24 -4.29 -15.74 0.59
C THR A 24 -3.32 -16.51 -0.29
N ASP A 25 -2.99 -15.97 -1.47
CA ASP A 25 -2.00 -16.51 -2.40
C ASP A 25 -0.56 -16.12 -2.03
N GLY A 26 -0.36 -15.34 -0.95
CA GLY A 26 0.93 -14.85 -0.50
C GLY A 26 1.34 -13.51 -1.12
N SER A 27 0.56 -12.94 -2.03
CA SER A 27 0.83 -11.64 -2.66
C SER A 27 0.72 -10.50 -1.64
N LEU A 28 1.50 -9.44 -1.83
CA LEU A 28 1.39 -8.19 -1.06
C LEU A 28 0.52 -7.21 -1.84
N GLU A 29 -0.51 -6.68 -1.19
CA GLU A 29 -1.41 -5.69 -1.79
C GLU A 29 -1.42 -4.41 -0.97
N VAL A 30 -1.40 -3.27 -1.65
CA VAL A 30 -1.74 -1.96 -1.10
C VAL A 30 -2.98 -1.47 -1.81
N SER A 31 -4.04 -1.19 -1.05
CA SER A 31 -5.29 -0.68 -1.58
C SER A 31 -5.65 0.61 -0.88
N GLY A 32 -6.07 1.61 -1.65
CA GLY A 32 -6.68 2.80 -1.09
C GLY A 32 -7.97 3.21 -1.77
N LEU A 33 -8.74 3.96 -1.01
CA LEU A 33 -10.09 4.39 -1.34
C LEU A 33 -10.26 5.83 -0.84
N ASP A 34 -10.56 6.72 -1.78
CA ASP A 34 -10.92 8.09 -1.50
C ASP A 34 -12.40 8.27 -1.81
N LEU A 35 -13.18 8.80 -0.86
CA LEU A 35 -14.61 9.04 -0.98
C LEU A 35 -14.95 10.47 -0.61
N GLY A 36 -16.01 11.02 -1.20
CA GLY A 36 -16.65 12.24 -0.71
C GLY A 36 -16.86 13.30 -1.78
N SER A 37 -17.43 14.44 -1.37
CA SER A 37 -17.74 15.55 -2.29
C SER A 37 -16.50 16.16 -2.91
N LEU A 38 -15.37 16.18 -2.18
CA LEU A 38 -14.10 16.67 -2.71
C LEU A 38 -13.57 15.75 -3.83
N VAL A 39 -13.77 14.43 -3.72
CA VAL A 39 -13.40 13.47 -4.76
C VAL A 39 -14.26 13.69 -6.01
N LEU A 40 -15.57 13.91 -5.84
CA LEU A 40 -16.48 14.22 -6.94
C LEU A 40 -16.07 15.50 -7.68
N GLU A 41 -15.67 16.53 -6.95
CA GLU A 41 -15.21 17.80 -7.54
C GLU A 41 -13.92 17.61 -8.34
N LEU A 42 -12.96 16.82 -7.83
CA LEU A 42 -11.64 16.67 -8.44
C LEU A 42 -11.59 15.62 -9.56
N GLN A 43 -12.35 14.53 -9.43
CA GLN A 43 -12.28 13.35 -10.32
C GLN A 43 -13.55 13.13 -11.15
N GLY A 44 -14.63 13.88 -10.88
CA GLY A 44 -15.93 13.66 -11.52
C GLY A 44 -16.65 12.38 -11.06
N LYS A 45 -16.12 11.70 -10.04
CA LYS A 45 -16.68 10.50 -9.41
C LYS A 45 -16.66 10.65 -7.89
N SER A 46 -17.67 10.10 -7.21
CA SER A 46 -17.76 10.18 -5.74
C SER A 46 -16.77 9.28 -5.00
N ASP A 47 -16.15 8.37 -5.74
CA ASP A 47 -15.22 7.35 -5.30
C ASP A 47 -14.02 7.28 -6.25
N TYR A 48 -12.85 7.02 -5.67
CA TYR A 48 -11.62 6.78 -6.40
C TYR A 48 -10.84 5.67 -5.70
N GLU A 49 -10.58 4.59 -6.42
CA GLU A 49 -9.87 3.43 -5.89
C GLU A 49 -8.51 3.26 -6.56
N TYR A 50 -7.53 2.82 -5.79
CA TYR A 50 -6.19 2.59 -6.28
C TYR A 50 -5.53 1.39 -5.62
N PHE A 51 -4.83 0.61 -6.43
CA PHE A 51 -4.26 -0.67 -6.02
C PHE A 51 -2.83 -0.80 -6.52
N LEU A 52 -1.98 -1.38 -5.67
CA LEU A 52 -0.68 -1.90 -6.02
C LEU A 52 -0.64 -3.36 -5.60
N LEU A 53 -0.20 -4.24 -6.51
CA LEU A 53 -0.07 -5.66 -6.26
C LEU A 53 1.35 -6.13 -6.55
N VAL A 54 1.99 -6.75 -5.56
CA VAL A 54 3.23 -7.51 -5.73
C VAL A 54 2.87 -8.98 -5.60
N HIS A 55 2.91 -9.71 -6.73
CA HIS A 55 2.65 -11.15 -6.75
C HIS A 55 3.59 -11.90 -5.81
N ALA A 56 3.13 -13.02 -5.26
CA ALA A 56 3.89 -13.81 -4.28
C ALA A 56 5.34 -14.11 -4.71
N GLU A 57 5.55 -14.41 -6.00
CA GLU A 57 6.88 -14.67 -6.58
C GLU A 57 7.82 -13.45 -6.54
N HIS A 58 7.28 -12.24 -6.62
CA HIS A 58 8.03 -10.99 -6.55
C HIS A 58 8.13 -10.45 -5.12
N LYS A 59 7.18 -10.78 -4.24
CA LYS A 59 7.20 -10.38 -2.82
C LYS A 59 8.45 -10.91 -2.13
N GLN A 60 8.89 -12.13 -2.47
CA GLN A 60 10.11 -12.69 -1.88
C GLN A 60 11.36 -11.85 -2.24
N SER A 61 11.42 -11.32 -3.46
CA SER A 61 12.49 -10.41 -3.90
C SER A 61 12.48 -9.12 -3.08
N LEU A 62 11.29 -8.53 -2.85
CA LEU A 62 11.12 -7.36 -1.98
C LEU A 62 11.65 -7.64 -0.57
N ILE A 63 11.23 -8.75 0.05
CA ILE A 63 11.64 -9.12 1.41
C ILE A 63 13.16 -9.28 1.48
N SER A 64 13.78 -10.02 0.55
CA SER A 64 15.23 -10.21 0.56
C SER A 64 16.00 -8.91 0.37
N LYS A 65 15.52 -7.98 -0.47
CA LYS A 65 16.16 -6.67 -0.64
C LYS A 65 16.00 -5.81 0.63
N LEU A 66 14.82 -5.81 1.24
CA LEU A 66 14.58 -5.08 2.49
C LEU A 66 15.41 -5.65 3.64
N GLN A 67 15.54 -6.98 3.75
CA GLN A 67 16.34 -7.65 4.80
C GLN A 67 17.82 -7.27 4.79
N ASN A 68 18.37 -6.90 3.64
CA ASN A 68 19.74 -6.40 3.56
C ASN A 68 19.92 -5.05 4.29
N GLU A 69 18.86 -4.24 4.34
CA GLU A 69 18.84 -2.93 5.01
C GLU A 69 18.22 -3.01 6.42
N TYR A 70 17.29 -3.94 6.62
CA TYR A 70 16.42 -4.10 7.80
C TYR A 70 16.31 -5.58 8.19
N PRO A 71 17.34 -6.16 8.83
CA PRO A 71 17.42 -7.59 9.15
C PRO A 71 16.36 -8.09 10.15
N GLU A 72 15.62 -7.19 10.78
CA GLU A 72 14.47 -7.49 11.63
C GLU A 72 13.24 -8.01 10.87
N ILE A 73 13.13 -7.73 9.57
CA ILE A 73 11.99 -8.16 8.75
C ILE A 73 12.11 -9.65 8.44
N LYS A 74 11.47 -10.54 9.21
CA LYS A 74 11.60 -12.00 9.04
C LYS A 74 10.32 -12.68 8.62
N THR A 75 9.19 -12.05 8.93
CA THR A 75 7.85 -12.59 8.70
C THR A 75 6.98 -11.58 7.96
N ASP A 76 5.87 -12.06 7.42
CA ASP A 76 4.83 -11.19 6.83
C ASP A 76 4.30 -10.17 7.86
N ALA A 77 4.24 -10.53 9.14
CA ALA A 77 3.84 -9.60 10.20
C ALA A 77 4.88 -8.48 10.40
N ASP A 78 6.17 -8.83 10.42
CA ASP A 78 7.25 -7.84 10.54
C ASP A 78 7.27 -6.90 9.32
N LEU A 79 7.01 -7.44 8.12
CA LEU A 79 6.92 -6.64 6.90
C LEU A 79 5.79 -5.61 6.99
N LEU A 80 4.58 -6.03 7.39
CA LEU A 80 3.45 -5.13 7.55
C LEU A 80 3.70 -4.07 8.62
N GLU A 81 4.31 -4.46 9.74
CA GLU A 81 4.69 -3.53 10.80
C GLU A 81 5.76 -2.53 10.34
N TRP A 82 6.74 -2.98 9.56
CA TRP A 82 7.76 -2.10 9.00
C TRP A 82 7.12 -1.06 8.07
N PHE A 83 6.20 -1.47 7.18
CA PHE A 83 5.50 -0.54 6.30
C PHE A 83 4.64 0.46 7.08
N SER A 84 3.91 0.03 8.11
CA SER A 84 3.08 0.95 8.91
C SER A 84 3.89 1.97 9.71
N ARG A 85 5.14 1.65 10.06
CA ARG A 85 6.05 2.60 10.72
C ARG A 85 6.65 3.62 9.75
N HIS A 86 6.92 3.22 8.51
CA HIS A 86 7.65 4.05 7.53
C HIS A 86 6.77 4.75 6.50
N TYR A 87 5.54 4.28 6.29
CA TYR A 87 4.62 4.76 5.25
C TYR A 87 3.23 5.02 5.84
N ASN A 88 3.13 5.93 6.81
CA ASN A 88 1.87 6.24 7.53
C ASN A 88 1.23 7.59 7.19
N GLY A 89 1.63 8.21 6.08
CA GLY A 89 1.10 9.50 5.62
C GLY A 89 0.08 9.38 4.50
N ASN A 90 -0.57 10.49 4.15
CA ASN A 90 -1.49 10.58 3.01
C ASN A 90 -0.83 10.08 1.70
N ASN A 91 0.48 10.29 1.56
CA ASN A 91 1.25 9.84 0.41
C ASN A 91 1.67 8.36 0.46
N ALA A 92 1.24 7.56 1.44
CA ALA A 92 1.70 6.18 1.67
C ALA A 92 1.70 5.33 0.38
N PHE A 93 0.58 5.35 -0.36
CA PHE A 93 0.48 4.61 -1.62
C PHE A 93 1.55 5.03 -2.63
N SER A 94 1.65 6.32 -2.93
CA SER A 94 2.62 6.85 -3.88
C SER A 94 4.07 6.59 -3.47
N ALA A 95 4.36 6.65 -2.17
CA ALA A 95 5.68 6.40 -1.62
C ALA A 95 6.05 4.91 -1.69
N ILE A 96 5.10 4.00 -1.50
CA ILE A 96 5.32 2.56 -1.69
C ILE A 96 5.51 2.23 -3.19
N CYS A 97 4.74 2.82 -4.09
CA CYS A 97 4.99 2.70 -5.54
C CYS A 97 6.42 3.14 -5.90
N ALA A 98 6.89 4.26 -5.32
CA ALA A 98 8.25 4.73 -5.52
C ALA A 98 9.30 3.76 -4.94
N LEU A 99 9.03 3.15 -3.79
CA LEU A 99 9.87 2.11 -3.21
C LEU A 99 9.99 0.90 -4.14
N MET A 100 8.88 0.37 -4.66
CA MET A 100 8.90 -0.78 -5.56
C MET A 100 9.74 -0.51 -6.81
N LYS A 101 9.59 0.69 -7.39
CA LYS A 101 10.42 1.13 -8.53
C LYS A 101 11.89 1.24 -8.18
N ARG A 102 12.21 1.90 -7.05
CA ARG A 102 13.60 2.08 -6.58
C ARG A 102 14.28 0.74 -6.32
N MET A 103 13.55 -0.21 -5.76
CA MET A 103 14.06 -1.54 -5.43
C MET A 103 13.99 -2.51 -6.60
N ASP A 104 13.53 -2.09 -7.79
CA ASP A 104 13.37 -2.98 -8.95
C ASP A 104 12.57 -4.25 -8.58
N VAL A 105 11.39 -4.03 -8.00
CA VAL A 105 10.41 -5.07 -7.65
C VAL A 105 9.27 -4.97 -8.66
N VAL A 106 8.97 -6.07 -9.34
CA VAL A 106 7.86 -6.15 -10.30
C VAL A 106 6.54 -6.04 -9.53
N HIS A 107 5.67 -5.15 -9.99
CA HIS A 107 4.38 -4.85 -9.37
C HIS A 107 3.39 -4.33 -10.42
N ASP A 108 2.10 -4.59 -10.18
CA ASP A 108 0.99 -4.03 -10.95
C ASP A 108 0.41 -2.82 -10.23
N VAL A 109 -0.06 -1.83 -10.98
CA VAL A 109 -0.77 -0.66 -10.46
C VAL A 109 -2.04 -0.43 -11.27
N SER A 110 -3.16 -0.22 -10.59
CA SER A 110 -4.46 0.09 -11.22
C SER A 110 -5.22 1.16 -10.46
N PHE A 111 -6.05 1.93 -11.18
CA PHE A 111 -6.88 3.01 -10.67
C PHE A 111 -8.30 2.86 -11.24
N TRP A 112 -9.33 3.15 -10.45
CA TRP A 112 -10.75 3.02 -10.84
C TRP A 112 -11.57 4.25 -10.48
#